data_AF-A0AAN1WHI0-F1
#
_entry.id   AF-A0AAN1WHI0-F1
#
_cell.length_a   1.000
_cell.length_b   1.000
_cell.length_c   1.000
_cell.angle_alpha   90.00
_cell.angle_beta   90.00
_cell.angle_gamma   90.00
#
_symmetry.space_group_name_H-M   'P 1'
#
loop_
_entity.id
_entity.type
_entity.pdbx_description
1 polymer ?
#
loop_
_entity_poly.entity_id
_entity_poly.type
_entity_poly.pdbx_seq_one_letter_code
_entity_poly.pdbx_strand_id
1 'polypeptide(L)'
;MFRIIGLLIVTYALIGCNGESTLDLSGPAQEYQLTLFLNNKPIDGEVEIAEQVNDNPLIESAILEKALPQLERGSTYSMKVVVTDHLGNSADMIKSDRVKFMSFGCLTVEREGQLIALPRDISRCNLPDMPQLMIGIAREDDSKLLLNEYLFKIKD
;
A
#
# COMPACT_ATOMS: atom_id res chain seq x y z
N MET A 1 -8.17 -20.04 64.13
CA MET A 1 -6.78 -20.27 63.68
C MET A 1 -6.85 -20.86 62.27
N PHE A 2 -6.58 -20.06 61.21
CA PHE A 2 -5.30 -20.01 60.44
C PHE A 2 -4.97 -21.36 59.77
N ARG A 3 -4.72 -21.58 58.46
CA ARG A 3 -4.45 -20.81 57.23
C ARG A 3 -4.80 -21.74 56.02
N ILE A 4 -5.45 -21.27 54.95
CA ILE A 4 -4.91 -20.88 53.61
C ILE A 4 -3.97 -21.91 52.95
N ILE A 5 -4.32 -22.31 51.71
CA ILE A 5 -3.54 -22.35 50.44
C ILE A 5 -4.36 -23.28 49.51
N GLY A 6 -5.11 -22.81 48.51
CA GLY A 6 -4.64 -21.96 47.42
C GLY A 6 -4.17 -22.85 46.28
N LEU A 7 -5.08 -23.63 45.68
CA LEU A 7 -4.75 -24.45 44.51
C LEU A 7 -4.69 -23.51 43.30
N LEU A 8 -3.46 -23.12 42.94
CA LEU A 8 -3.14 -22.39 41.72
C LEU A 8 -3.66 -23.16 40.50
N ILE A 9 -4.71 -22.65 39.88
CA ILE A 9 -5.01 -22.93 38.48
C ILE A 9 -4.02 -22.06 37.69
N VAL A 10 -2.91 -22.65 37.28
CA VAL A 10 -2.06 -22.04 36.25
C VAL A 10 -2.72 -22.30 34.91
N THR A 11 -3.69 -21.47 34.56
CA THR A 11 -4.04 -21.25 33.16
C THR A 11 -2.84 -20.58 32.50
N TYR A 12 -2.00 -21.38 31.84
CA TYR A 12 -1.11 -20.85 30.82
C TYR A 12 -2.00 -20.30 29.71
N ALA A 13 -2.25 -18.99 29.79
CA ALA A 13 -2.55 -18.21 28.61
C ALA A 13 -1.37 -18.43 27.66
N LEU A 14 -1.64 -19.08 26.52
CA LEU A 14 -0.82 -18.95 25.33
C LEU A 14 -0.94 -17.49 24.89
N ILE A 15 -0.15 -16.64 25.55
CA ILE A 15 0.16 -15.30 25.10
C ILE A 15 0.79 -15.47 23.73
N GLY A 16 0.16 -14.81 22.76
CA GLY A 16 0.56 -14.85 21.38
C GLY A 16 2.01 -14.49 21.18
N CYS A 17 2.68 -15.30 20.39
CA CYS A 17 3.68 -14.80 19.46
C CYS A 17 3.03 -14.86 18.08
N ASN A 18 2.15 -13.91 17.77
CA ASN A 18 2.14 -13.42 16.40
C ASN A 18 3.48 -12.74 16.26
N GLY A 19 4.50 -13.47 15.78
CA GLY A 19 5.70 -12.83 15.30
C GLY A 19 5.24 -11.81 14.27
N GLU A 20 5.40 -10.53 14.58
CA GLU A 20 5.50 -9.54 13.51
C GLU A 20 6.59 -10.08 12.61
N SER A 21 6.21 -10.57 11.43
CA SER A 21 7.16 -10.90 10.39
C SER A 21 7.97 -9.63 10.16
N THR A 22 9.18 -9.57 10.71
CA THR A 22 10.09 -8.45 10.55
C THR A 22 10.50 -8.47 9.09
N LEU A 23 9.87 -7.62 8.30
CA LEU A 23 10.14 -7.49 6.87
C LEU A 23 11.61 -7.10 6.69
N ASP A 24 12.39 -7.90 5.96
CA ASP A 24 13.82 -7.63 5.82
C ASP A 24 14.07 -6.58 4.73
N LEU A 25 14.24 -5.34 5.15
CA LEU A 25 14.53 -4.21 4.26
C LEU A 25 16.05 -3.97 4.07
N SER A 26 16.90 -4.99 4.28
CA SER A 26 18.36 -4.91 4.14
C SER A 26 18.91 -5.02 2.70
N GLY A 27 18.16 -5.64 1.78
CA GLY A 27 18.49 -5.90 0.38
C GLY A 27 18.49 -4.68 -0.55
N PRO A 28 18.79 -4.87 -1.84
CA PRO A 28 18.70 -3.81 -2.86
C PRO A 28 17.24 -3.46 -3.17
N ALA A 29 16.97 -2.17 -3.42
CA ALA A 29 15.60 -1.65 -3.61
C ALA A 29 14.81 -2.38 -4.71
N GLN A 30 15.48 -2.82 -5.76
CA GLN A 30 14.88 -3.55 -6.90
C GLN A 30 14.38 -4.97 -6.56
N GLU A 31 14.75 -5.54 -5.41
CA GLU A 31 14.31 -6.87 -4.97
C GLU A 31 13.07 -6.79 -4.06
N TYR A 32 12.46 -5.61 -3.95
CA TYR A 32 11.24 -5.40 -3.18
C TYR A 32 10.08 -5.10 -4.11
N GLN A 33 8.92 -5.66 -3.80
CA GLN A 33 7.69 -5.36 -4.50
C GLN A 33 6.76 -4.55 -3.59
N LEU A 34 6.25 -3.42 -4.10
CA LEU A 34 5.28 -2.57 -3.41
C LEU A 34 3.94 -2.68 -4.13
N THR A 35 2.96 -3.29 -3.46
CA THR A 35 1.61 -3.46 -4.00
C THR A 35 0.59 -2.64 -3.22
N LEU A 36 -0.10 -1.74 -3.93
CA LEU A 36 -1.26 -1.02 -3.41
C LEU A 36 -2.52 -1.88 -3.57
N PHE A 37 -3.34 -1.92 -2.53
CA PHE A 37 -4.71 -2.44 -2.61
C PHE A 37 -5.71 -1.34 -2.30
N LEU A 38 -6.77 -1.26 -3.11
CA LEU A 38 -7.96 -0.45 -2.83
C LEU A 38 -9.15 -1.39 -2.66
N ASN A 39 -9.81 -1.33 -1.50
CA ASN A 39 -10.93 -2.22 -1.14
C ASN A 39 -10.57 -3.71 -1.37
N ASN A 40 -9.36 -4.11 -0.96
CA ASN A 40 -8.78 -5.46 -1.15
C ASN A 40 -8.50 -5.88 -2.61
N LYS A 41 -8.63 -4.98 -3.59
CA LYS A 41 -8.23 -5.24 -4.97
C LYS A 41 -6.84 -4.68 -5.23
N PRO A 42 -5.89 -5.47 -5.76
CA PRO A 42 -4.56 -4.96 -6.11
C PRO A 42 -4.67 -3.96 -7.26
N ILE A 43 -3.84 -2.93 -7.18
CA ILE A 43 -3.68 -1.89 -8.20
C ILE A 43 -2.27 -2.04 -8.76
N ASP A 44 -2.17 -2.19 -10.07
CA ASP A 44 -0.88 -2.24 -10.76
C ASP A 44 -0.29 -0.82 -10.79
N GLY A 45 0.95 -0.68 -10.32
CA GLY A 45 1.72 0.55 -10.41
C GLY A 45 2.66 0.54 -11.62
N GLU A 46 3.49 1.57 -11.73
CA GLU A 46 4.50 1.70 -12.79
C GLU A 46 5.43 0.47 -12.86
N VAL A 47 5.89 -0.03 -11.71
CA VAL A 47 6.83 -1.15 -11.64
C VAL A 47 6.20 -2.43 -12.21
N GLU A 48 4.99 -2.77 -11.75
CA GLU A 48 4.28 -3.97 -12.24
C GLU A 48 3.93 -3.86 -13.73
N ILE A 49 3.63 -2.65 -14.20
CA ILE A 49 3.39 -2.40 -15.63
C ILE A 49 4.67 -2.59 -16.44
N ALA A 50 5.81 -2.05 -15.97
CA ALA A 50 7.09 -2.16 -16.65
C ALA A 50 7.58 -3.62 -16.75
N GLU A 51 7.38 -4.42 -15.70
CA GLU A 51 7.66 -5.86 -15.71
C GLU A 51 6.84 -6.59 -16.79
N GLN A 52 5.53 -6.31 -16.88
CA GLN A 52 4.66 -6.92 -17.90
C GLN A 52 5.10 -6.57 -19.33
N VAL A 53 5.55 -5.33 -19.56
CA VAL A 53 6.08 -4.90 -20.88
C VAL A 53 7.42 -5.58 -21.19
N ASN A 54 8.31 -5.68 -20.22
CA ASN A 54 9.62 -6.33 -20.40
C ASN A 54 9.48 -7.82 -20.73
N ASP A 55 8.56 -8.51 -20.07
CA ASP A 55 8.29 -9.94 -20.31
C ASP A 55 7.66 -10.20 -21.68
N ASN A 56 6.89 -9.24 -22.21
CA ASN A 56 6.32 -9.34 -23.54
C ASN A 56 6.11 -7.96 -24.19
N PRO A 57 7.06 -7.51 -25.04
CA PRO A 57 6.98 -6.22 -25.72
C PRO A 57 5.74 -6.06 -26.62
N LEU A 58 5.12 -7.17 -27.06
CA LEU A 58 3.90 -7.12 -27.85
C LEU A 58 2.66 -6.76 -27.01
N ILE A 59 2.77 -6.78 -25.67
CA ILE A 59 1.73 -6.35 -24.74
C ILE A 59 1.78 -4.83 -24.51
N GLU A 60 2.84 -4.13 -24.90
CA GLU A 60 2.97 -2.67 -24.71
C GLU A 60 1.73 -1.92 -25.22
N SER A 61 1.27 -2.22 -26.43
CA SER A 61 0.04 -1.65 -27.00
C SER A 61 -1.20 -2.01 -26.18
N ALA A 62 -1.31 -3.24 -25.68
CA ALA A 62 -2.44 -3.69 -24.87
C ALA A 62 -2.44 -3.06 -23.45
N ILE A 63 -1.27 -2.72 -22.92
CA ILE A 63 -1.10 -1.99 -21.65
C ILE A 63 -1.46 -0.52 -21.83
N LEU A 64 -1.05 0.10 -22.93
CA LEU A 64 -1.49 1.45 -23.28
C LEU A 64 -3.01 1.53 -23.47
N GLU A 65 -3.63 0.44 -23.92
CA GLU A 65 -5.09 0.29 -24.02
C GLU A 65 -5.76 -0.20 -22.71
N LYS A 66 -4.99 -0.70 -21.73
CA LYS A 66 -5.51 -1.18 -20.45
C LYS A 66 -6.17 -0.02 -19.73
N ALA A 67 -7.44 -0.20 -19.36
CA ALA A 67 -8.15 0.83 -18.64
C ALA A 67 -7.47 1.07 -17.29
N LEU A 68 -6.94 2.30 -17.10
CA LEU A 68 -6.48 2.76 -15.79
C LEU A 68 -7.55 2.48 -14.73
N PRO A 69 -7.15 2.10 -13.50
CA PRO A 69 -8.05 1.95 -12.38
C PRO A 69 -8.99 3.15 -12.25
N GLN A 70 -10.29 2.89 -12.20
CA GLN A 70 -11.32 3.94 -12.11
C GLN A 70 -11.73 4.15 -10.66
N LEU A 71 -11.77 5.41 -10.23
CA LEU A 71 -12.30 5.85 -8.96
C LEU A 71 -13.56 6.69 -9.21
N GLU A 72 -14.58 6.44 -8.41
CA GLU A 72 -15.82 7.20 -8.39
C GLU A 72 -15.63 8.49 -7.61
N ARG A 73 -16.14 9.56 -8.18
CA ARG A 73 -16.08 10.89 -7.62
C ARG A 73 -16.81 10.94 -6.27
N GLY A 74 -16.14 11.47 -5.25
CA GLY A 74 -16.68 11.60 -3.89
C GLY A 74 -16.61 10.30 -3.08
N SER A 75 -16.08 9.22 -3.66
CA SER A 75 -15.93 7.94 -2.96
C SER A 75 -14.65 7.87 -2.14
N THR A 76 -14.73 7.05 -1.09
CA THR A 76 -13.61 6.73 -0.20
C THR A 76 -13.26 5.25 -0.34
N TYR A 77 -11.96 4.96 -0.38
CA TYR A 77 -11.41 3.62 -0.60
C TYR A 77 -10.47 3.25 0.55
N SER A 78 -10.65 2.06 1.12
CA SER A 78 -9.70 1.53 2.11
C SER A 78 -8.41 1.14 1.42
N MET A 79 -7.28 1.66 1.89
CA MET A 79 -5.95 1.34 1.35
C MET A 79 -5.29 0.23 2.17
N LYS A 80 -4.53 -0.61 1.47
CA LYS A 80 -3.50 -1.48 2.04
C LYS A 80 -2.21 -1.28 1.25
N VAL A 81 -1.07 -1.17 1.92
CA VAL A 81 0.23 -1.09 1.26
C VAL A 81 1.01 -2.31 1.67
N VAL A 82 1.14 -3.28 0.77
CA VAL A 82 1.90 -4.50 1.04
C VAL A 82 3.27 -4.37 0.42
N VAL A 83 4.29 -4.64 1.22
CA VAL A 83 5.65 -4.82 0.72
C VAL A 83 6.03 -6.26 0.83
N THR A 84 6.54 -6.82 -0.26
CA THR A 84 7.18 -8.12 -0.29
C THR A 84 8.69 -7.92 -0.37
N ASP A 85 9.44 -8.53 0.55
CA ASP A 85 10.90 -8.49 0.57
C ASP A 85 11.54 -9.48 -0.42
N HIS A 86 12.85 -9.38 -0.56
CA HIS A 86 13.67 -10.24 -1.41
C HIS A 86 13.65 -11.73 -1.02
N LEU A 87 13.17 -12.07 0.19
CA LEU A 87 12.98 -13.43 0.67
C LEU A 87 11.55 -13.94 0.45
N GLY A 88 10.66 -13.09 -0.08
CA GLY A 88 9.26 -13.39 -0.33
C GLY A 88 8.33 -13.19 0.88
N ASN A 89 8.80 -12.57 1.96
CA ASN A 89 7.93 -12.24 3.09
C ASN A 89 7.15 -10.97 2.79
N SER A 90 5.87 -10.93 3.14
CA SER A 90 5.01 -9.76 2.93
C SER A 90 4.51 -9.16 4.23
N ALA A 91 4.46 -7.83 4.31
CA ALA A 91 3.88 -7.10 5.44
C ALA A 91 2.99 -5.94 4.97
N ASP A 92 1.91 -5.68 5.71
CA ASP A 92 1.11 -4.47 5.53
C ASP A 92 1.77 -3.30 6.26
N MET A 93 2.15 -2.29 5.50
CA MET A 93 2.89 -1.13 5.97
C MET A 93 2.02 0.13 6.04
N ILE A 94 0.71 0.08 5.81
CA ILE A 94 -0.16 1.28 5.73
C ILE A 94 -0.06 2.21 6.96
N LYS A 95 0.18 1.64 8.15
CA LYS A 95 0.34 2.38 9.43
C LYS A 95 1.79 2.67 9.81
N SER A 96 2.76 2.22 9.04
CA SER A 96 4.17 2.48 9.31
C SER A 96 4.48 3.95 9.02
N ASP A 97 5.20 4.59 9.93
CA ASP A 97 5.77 5.93 9.78
C ASP A 97 6.77 6.05 8.62
N ARG A 98 7.27 4.91 8.13
CA ARG A 98 8.18 4.77 6.99
C ARG A 98 7.48 4.91 5.65
N VAL A 99 6.15 4.74 5.60
CA VAL A 99 5.37 4.94 4.38
C VAL A 99 5.02 6.41 4.23
N LYS A 100 5.34 6.97 3.05
CA LYS A 100 5.03 8.34 2.66
C LYS A 100 4.10 8.31 1.45
N PHE A 101 3.07 9.16 1.49
CA PHE A 101 2.13 9.32 0.40
C PHE A 101 2.28 10.70 -0.20
N MET A 102 2.31 10.77 -1.52
CA MET A 102 2.19 12.01 -2.27
C MET A 102 1.06 11.86 -3.27
N SER A 103 -0.01 12.63 -3.09
CA SER A 103 -1.18 12.60 -3.96
C SER A 103 -1.22 13.85 -4.84
N PHE A 104 -1.52 13.66 -6.12
CA PHE A 104 -1.67 14.73 -7.11
C PHE A 104 -3.08 14.75 -7.69
N GLY A 105 -3.48 15.90 -8.24
CA GLY A 105 -4.83 16.12 -8.76
C GLY A 105 -5.87 16.09 -7.64
N CYS A 106 -6.90 15.28 -7.82
CA CYS A 106 -8.07 15.22 -6.94
C CYS A 106 -8.02 14.07 -5.92
N LEU A 107 -6.84 13.57 -5.56
CA LEU A 107 -6.70 12.55 -4.52
C LEU A 107 -6.30 13.17 -3.19
N THR A 108 -6.76 12.57 -2.10
CA THR A 108 -6.17 12.77 -0.77
C THR A 108 -6.09 11.44 -0.05
N VAL A 109 -4.98 11.26 0.64
CA VAL A 109 -4.77 10.16 1.56
C VAL A 109 -5.02 10.67 2.98
N GLU A 110 -5.97 10.07 3.68
CA GLU A 110 -6.19 10.34 5.10
C GLU A 110 -5.27 9.49 5.97
N ARG A 111 -5.04 9.95 7.21
CA ARG A 111 -4.11 9.32 8.16
C ARG A 111 -4.50 7.89 8.56
N GLU A 112 -5.73 7.46 8.31
CA GLU A 112 -6.21 6.11 8.60
C GLU A 112 -6.02 5.14 7.43
N GLY A 113 -5.30 5.53 6.38
CA GLY A 113 -5.10 4.70 5.20
C GLY A 113 -6.34 4.66 4.31
N GLN A 114 -6.97 5.81 4.11
CA GLN A 114 -8.11 5.94 3.20
C GLN A 114 -7.72 6.84 2.04
N LEU A 115 -8.02 6.40 0.82
CA LEU A 115 -7.90 7.21 -0.40
C LEU A 115 -9.26 7.82 -0.70
N ILE A 116 -9.30 9.15 -0.82
CA ILE A 116 -10.51 9.88 -1.18
C ILE A 116 -10.31 10.48 -2.57
N ALA A 117 -11.24 10.18 -3.47
CA ALA A 117 -11.34 10.82 -4.77
C ALA A 117 -12.25 12.05 -4.65
N LEU A 118 -11.64 13.24 -4.57
CA LEU A 118 -12.16 14.58 -4.21
C LEU A 118 -12.15 14.93 -2.72
N PRO A 119 -11.15 15.69 -2.28
CA PRO A 119 -11.11 16.27 -0.96
C PRO A 119 -11.24 17.78 -1.03
N ARG A 120 -12.29 18.31 -0.39
CA ARG A 120 -12.46 19.71 0.07
C ARG A 120 -12.52 20.83 -0.98
N ASP A 121 -12.05 20.64 -2.21
CA ASP A 121 -11.99 21.70 -3.23
C ASP A 121 -12.36 21.17 -4.63
N ILE A 122 -13.63 21.32 -4.99
CA ILE A 122 -14.27 20.76 -6.19
C ILE A 122 -13.63 21.32 -7.48
N SER A 123 -12.96 22.48 -7.40
CA SER A 123 -12.33 23.16 -8.54
C SER A 123 -11.01 22.52 -9.01
N ARG A 124 -10.49 21.51 -8.30
CA ARG A 124 -9.20 20.83 -8.61
C ARG A 124 -9.35 19.51 -9.38
N CYS A 125 -10.54 19.21 -9.87
CA CYS A 125 -10.78 18.04 -10.71
C CYS A 125 -11.33 18.49 -12.05
N ASN A 126 -10.49 19.17 -12.84
CA ASN A 126 -10.85 19.56 -14.18
C ASN A 126 -10.53 18.39 -15.10
N LEU A 127 -11.58 17.77 -15.64
CA LEU A 127 -11.39 16.74 -16.66
C LEU A 127 -10.68 17.33 -17.89
N PRO A 128 -9.73 16.60 -18.51
CA PRO A 128 -9.29 15.24 -18.17
C PRO A 128 -8.16 15.24 -17.11
N ASP A 129 -8.50 15.04 -15.84
CA ASP A 129 -7.54 14.85 -14.76
C ASP A 129 -7.26 13.35 -14.64
N MET A 130 -5.98 12.97 -14.77
CA MET A 130 -5.46 11.65 -14.42
C MET A 130 -4.75 11.78 -13.08
N PRO A 131 -5.48 11.69 -11.96
CA PRO A 131 -4.84 11.83 -10.67
C PRO A 131 -3.88 10.68 -10.41
N GLN A 132 -2.89 10.99 -9.58
CA GLN A 132 -1.73 10.15 -9.33
C GLN A 132 -1.51 10.01 -7.83
N LEU A 133 -1.14 8.82 -7.40
CA LEU A 133 -0.66 8.53 -6.05
C LEU A 133 0.75 7.95 -6.16
N MET A 134 1.71 8.60 -5.51
CA MET A 134 3.04 8.04 -5.32
C MET A 134 3.15 7.52 -3.89
N ILE A 135 3.68 6.31 -3.74
CA ILE A 135 3.93 5.67 -2.45
C ILE A 135 5.43 5.45 -2.32
N GLY A 136 6.01 6.07 -1.30
CA GLY A 136 7.40 5.93 -0.91
C GLY A 136 7.54 5.11 0.36
N ILE A 137 8.51 4.19 0.43
CA ILE A 137 8.80 3.42 1.66
C ILE A 137 10.27 3.56 1.99
N ALA A 138 10.55 4.24 3.11
CA ALA A 138 11.89 4.45 3.61
C ALA A 138 12.44 3.20 4.31
N ARG A 139 13.76 3.00 4.19
CA ARG A 139 14.50 2.04 5.03
C ARG A 139 14.56 2.50 6.49
N GLU A 140 14.96 1.62 7.41
CA GLU A 140 15.05 1.95 8.84
C GLU A 140 16.05 3.08 9.13
N ASP A 141 17.02 3.26 8.24
CA ASP A 141 18.06 4.28 8.28
C ASP A 141 17.75 5.49 7.37
N ASP A 142 16.53 5.59 6.83
CA ASP A 142 16.08 6.58 5.85
C ASP A 142 16.94 6.65 4.55
N SER A 143 17.84 5.69 4.32
CA SER A 143 18.88 5.82 3.28
C SER A 143 18.45 5.38 1.88
N LYS A 144 17.42 4.54 1.77
CA LYS A 144 16.83 4.17 0.47
C LYS A 144 15.31 4.20 0.54
N LEU A 145 14.70 4.56 -0.59
CA LEU A 145 13.27 4.68 -0.76
C LEU A 145 12.82 3.73 -1.87
N LEU A 146 11.87 2.83 -1.58
CA LEU A 146 11.07 2.20 -2.62
C LEU A 146 10.05 3.22 -3.10
N LEU A 147 9.89 3.40 -4.40
CA LEU A 147 8.91 4.31 -4.98
C LEU A 147 8.09 3.54 -5.99
N ASN A 148 6.77 3.62 -5.88
CA ASN A 148 5.87 3.16 -6.93
C ASN A 148 4.81 4.23 -7.19
N GLU A 149 4.44 4.37 -8.45
CA GLU A 149 3.47 5.33 -8.95
C GLU A 149 2.19 4.62 -9.41
N TYR A 150 1.05 5.18 -9.04
CA TYR A 150 -0.27 4.69 -9.42
C TYR A 150 -1.08 5.79 -10.09
N LEU A 151 -1.56 5.51 -11.31
CA LEU A 151 -2.40 6.41 -12.09
C LEU A 151 -3.85 5.95 -12.06
N PHE A 152 -4.77 6.90 -11.93
CA PHE A 152 -6.20 6.64 -11.85
C PHE A 152 -6.97 7.46 -12.88
N LYS A 153 -8.18 6.98 -13.21
CA LYS A 153 -9.22 7.76 -13.90
C LYS A 153 -10.33 8.10 -12.91
N ILE A 154 -10.88 9.30 -13.00
CA ILE A 154 -12.08 9.67 -12.25
C ILE A 154 -13.32 9.48 -13.12
N LYS A 155 -14.34 8.89 -12.53
CA LYS A 155 -15.68 8.74 -13.09
C LYS A 155 -16.70 9.44 -12.19
N ASP A 156 -17.71 10.06 -12.78
CA ASP A 156 -18.88 10.61 -12.09
C ASP A 156 -19.88 9.52 -11.69
#